data_AF-A0A7Z1N0N3-F1
#
_entry.id   AF-A0A7Z1N0N3-F1
#
_cell.length_a   1.000
_cell.length_b   1.000
_cell.length_c   1.000
_cell.angle_alpha   90.00
_cell.angle_beta   90.00
_cell.angle_gamma   90.00
#
_symmetry.space_group_name_H-M   'P 1'
#
loop_
_entity.id
_entity.type
_entity.pdbx_description
1 polymer ?
#
loop_
_entity_poly.entity_id
_entity_poly.type
_entity_poly.pdbx_seq_one_letter_code
_entity_poly.pdbx_strand_id
1 'polypeptide(L)'
;LQNELHSMGIDKQVVTLVTQVEVDEGDPDFNSPSKPIGLFYTKEEAHRIQQEKGYQFVEDAGRGYRRVVPSPQPISIIELESIKTLVENDTLVIAAGGGGIPVIREQHDSFKGIDAVIDKDKTSALLGADIHCDQLIILTAIDYVYINYHT
;
A
#
# COMPACT_ATOMS: atom_id res chain seq x y z
N LEU A 1 8.03 16.49 -8.64
CA LEU A 1 6.91 17.33 -8.18
C LEU A 1 7.35 18.78 -7.97
N GLN A 2 8.25 19.08 -7.03
CA GLN A 2 8.70 20.46 -6.77
C GLN A 2 9.17 21.20 -8.03
N ASN A 3 10.00 20.56 -8.87
CA ASN A 3 10.48 21.17 -10.12
C ASN A 3 9.33 21.55 -11.08
N GLU A 4 8.27 20.74 -11.14
CA GLU A 4 7.12 20.98 -12.03
C GLU A 4 6.24 22.10 -11.49
N LEU A 5 6.04 22.16 -10.16
CA LEU A 5 5.33 23.28 -9.55
C LEU A 5 6.07 24.60 -9.81
N HIS A 6 7.40 24.60 -9.67
CA HIS A 6 8.23 25.77 -9.95
C HIS A 6 8.21 26.17 -11.43
N SER A 7 8.28 25.23 -12.38
CA SER A 7 8.21 25.54 -13.81
C SER A 7 6.86 26.16 -14.20
N MET A 8 5.79 25.78 -13.50
CA MET A 8 4.45 26.35 -13.64
C MET A 8 4.25 27.67 -12.89
N GLY A 9 5.23 28.15 -12.12
CA GLY A 9 5.12 29.35 -11.29
C GLY A 9 4.20 29.19 -10.07
N ILE A 10 3.98 27.96 -9.61
CA ILE A 10 3.16 27.64 -8.44
C ILE A 10 4.06 27.53 -7.21
N ASP A 11 3.87 28.43 -6.25
CA ASP A 11 4.54 28.39 -4.95
C ASP A 11 3.71 27.54 -3.97
N LYS A 12 4.13 26.28 -3.79
CA LYS A 12 3.47 25.34 -2.87
C LYS A 12 4.50 24.41 -2.22
N GLN A 13 4.34 24.19 -0.92
CA GLN A 13 5.19 23.27 -0.17
C GLN A 13 4.80 21.83 -0.47
N VAL A 14 5.81 20.96 -0.61
CA VAL A 14 5.63 19.51 -0.83
C VAL A 14 6.37 18.75 0.26
N VAL A 15 5.69 17.82 0.92
CA VAL A 15 6.28 16.96 1.96
C VAL A 15 5.96 15.50 1.64
N THR A 16 6.95 14.63 1.80
CA THR A 16 6.72 13.17 1.87
C THR A 16 6.78 12.73 3.32
N LEU A 17 5.69 12.16 3.82
CA LEU A 17 5.60 11.65 5.17
C LEU A 17 5.73 10.11 5.13
N VAL A 18 6.67 9.57 5.90
CA VAL A 18 6.71 8.12 6.15
C VAL A 18 5.47 7.77 6.97
N THR A 19 4.71 6.79 6.50
CA THR A 19 3.38 6.47 7.05
C THR A 19 3.32 5.02 7.50
N GLN A 20 2.91 4.81 8.74
CA GLN A 20 2.54 3.52 9.30
C GLN A 20 1.02 3.34 9.24
N VAL A 21 0.60 2.11 8.99
CA VAL A 21 -0.82 1.75 8.86
C VAL A 21 -1.09 0.53 9.72
N GLU A 22 -2.00 0.70 10.67
CA GLU A 22 -2.44 -0.35 11.58
C GLU A 22 -3.26 -1.40 10.82
N VAL A 23 -3.01 -2.67 11.13
CA VAL A 23 -3.74 -3.83 10.59
C VAL A 23 -4.05 -4.81 11.72
N ASP A 24 -5.00 -5.72 11.50
CA ASP A 24 -5.36 -6.75 12.48
C ASP A 24 -4.34 -7.90 12.44
N GLU A 25 -3.77 -8.28 13.58
CA GLU A 25 -2.95 -9.50 13.68
C GLU A 25 -3.77 -10.77 13.34
N GLY A 26 -5.07 -10.73 13.58
CA GLY A 26 -6.02 -11.80 13.26
C GLY A 26 -6.52 -11.81 11.80
N ASP A 27 -6.01 -10.94 10.92
CA ASP A 27 -6.49 -10.87 9.53
C ASP A 27 -6.29 -12.23 8.82
N PRO A 28 -7.35 -12.81 8.20
CA PRO A 28 -7.26 -14.08 7.49
C PRO A 28 -6.16 -14.15 6.42
N ASP A 29 -5.77 -13.01 5.82
CA ASP A 29 -4.73 -12.95 4.79
C ASP A 29 -3.35 -13.40 5.30
N PHE A 30 -3.09 -13.36 6.63
CA PHE A 30 -1.86 -13.91 7.19
C PHE A 30 -1.74 -15.42 7.01
N ASN A 31 -2.88 -16.12 6.99
CA ASN A 31 -2.92 -17.57 6.81
C ASN A 31 -3.01 -17.98 5.33
N SER A 32 -3.47 -17.06 4.46
CA SER A 32 -3.65 -17.29 3.03
C SER A 32 -3.15 -16.10 2.20
N PRO A 33 -1.83 -15.86 2.14
CA PRO A 33 -1.27 -14.70 1.47
C PRO A 33 -1.55 -14.75 -0.03
N SER A 34 -2.03 -13.63 -0.58
CA SER A 34 -2.53 -13.56 -1.95
C SER A 34 -1.74 -12.60 -2.83
N LYS A 35 -1.03 -11.64 -2.23
CA LYS A 35 -0.50 -10.49 -2.97
C LYS A 35 0.88 -10.75 -3.55
N PRO A 36 1.04 -10.77 -4.89
CA PRO A 36 2.32 -11.06 -5.52
C PRO A 36 3.25 -9.85 -5.43
N ILE A 37 4.49 -10.08 -5.01
CA ILE A 37 5.55 -9.07 -4.85
C ILE A 37 6.85 -9.49 -5.54
N GLY A 38 7.71 -8.51 -5.79
CA GLY A 38 9.06 -8.75 -6.31
C GLY A 38 9.09 -9.31 -7.74
N LEU A 39 10.20 -10.00 -8.03
CA LEU A 39 10.56 -10.54 -9.35
C LEU A 39 9.71 -11.76 -9.75
N PHE A 40 9.74 -12.06 -11.05
CA PHE A 40 9.26 -13.34 -11.58
C PHE A 40 10.36 -14.41 -11.45
N TYR A 41 9.94 -15.62 -11.10
CA TYR A 41 10.78 -16.81 -10.93
C TYR A 41 10.29 -17.93 -11.83
N THR A 42 11.20 -18.86 -12.18
CA THR A 42 10.76 -20.15 -12.71
C THR A 42 10.11 -21.00 -11.61
N LYS A 43 9.42 -22.07 -12.01
CA LYS A 43 8.82 -23.01 -11.06
C LYS A 43 9.87 -23.64 -10.15
N GLU A 44 11.02 -23.99 -10.72
CA GLU A 44 12.14 -24.64 -10.03
C GLU A 44 12.77 -23.68 -9.00
N GLU A 45 12.97 -22.41 -9.38
CA GLU A 45 13.48 -21.39 -8.47
C GLU A 45 12.52 -21.11 -7.32
N ALA A 46 11.23 -20.94 -7.62
CA ALA A 46 10.19 -20.73 -6.62
C ALA A 46 10.13 -21.91 -5.63
N HIS A 47 10.13 -23.14 -6.13
CA HIS A 47 10.14 -24.35 -5.28
C HIS A 47 11.39 -24.43 -4.41
N ARG A 48 12.58 -24.12 -4.95
CA ARG A 48 13.83 -24.09 -4.17
C ARG A 48 13.75 -23.05 -3.05
N ILE A 49 13.32 -21.83 -3.34
CA ILE A 49 13.22 -20.75 -2.34
C ILE A 49 12.16 -21.07 -1.29
N GLN A 50 11.04 -21.69 -1.68
CA GLN A 50 10.01 -22.14 -0.75
C GLN A 50 10.57 -23.15 0.25
N GLN A 51 11.38 -24.12 -0.17
CA GLN A 51 11.99 -25.10 0.73
C GLN A 51 13.06 -24.46 1.63
N GLU A 52 13.82 -23.49 1.14
CA GLU A 52 14.90 -22.83 1.90
C GLU A 52 14.39 -21.80 2.91
N LYS A 53 13.34 -21.04 2.56
CA LYS A 53 12.89 -19.85 3.31
C LYS A 53 11.44 -19.92 3.80
N GLY A 54 10.67 -20.92 3.39
CA GLY A 54 9.25 -21.03 3.72
C GLY A 54 8.35 -20.03 3.00
N TYR A 55 8.85 -19.33 1.99
CA TYR A 55 8.04 -18.36 1.23
C TYR A 55 7.00 -19.05 0.36
N GLN A 56 5.84 -18.42 0.23
CA GLN A 56 4.77 -18.88 -0.65
C GLN A 56 4.86 -18.21 -2.02
N PHE A 57 4.49 -18.93 -3.07
CA PHE A 57 4.52 -18.46 -4.45
C PHE A 57 3.24 -18.82 -5.18
N VAL A 58 2.81 -17.95 -6.11
CA VAL A 58 1.71 -18.21 -7.04
C VAL A 58 2.16 -17.98 -8.47
N GLU A 59 1.53 -18.70 -9.40
CA GLU A 59 1.73 -18.49 -10.83
C GLU A 59 0.95 -17.25 -11.30
N ASP A 60 1.62 -16.36 -12.02
CA ASP A 60 1.06 -15.08 -12.47
C ASP A 60 0.82 -15.14 -13.99
N ALA A 61 -0.30 -15.76 -14.38
CA ALA A 61 -0.83 -15.79 -15.74
C ALA A 61 0.19 -16.14 -16.84
N GLY A 62 0.99 -17.19 -16.62
CA GLY A 62 1.99 -17.67 -17.59
C GLY A 62 3.25 -16.80 -17.71
N ARG A 63 3.38 -15.75 -16.89
CA ARG A 63 4.59 -14.89 -16.84
C ARG A 63 5.67 -15.42 -15.89
N GLY A 64 5.37 -16.49 -15.15
CA GLY A 64 6.23 -17.11 -14.14
C GLY A 64 5.57 -17.11 -12.76
N TYR A 65 6.37 -17.39 -11.74
CA TYR A 65 5.94 -17.46 -10.34
C TYR A 65 6.39 -16.20 -9.58
N ARG A 66 5.56 -15.70 -8.67
CA ARG A 66 5.91 -14.57 -7.80
C ARG A 66 5.66 -14.91 -6.35
N ARG A 67 6.51 -14.37 -5.46
CA ARG A 67 6.32 -14.52 -4.02
C ARG A 67 5.02 -13.84 -3.64
N VAL A 68 4.20 -14.50 -2.83
CA VAL A 68 3.04 -13.88 -2.21
C VAL A 68 3.31 -13.54 -0.75
N VAL A 69 2.69 -12.45 -0.32
CA VAL A 69 2.70 -11.98 1.07
C VAL A 69 1.28 -11.60 1.48
N PRO A 70 1.00 -11.54 2.80
CA PRO A 70 -0.29 -11.08 3.31
C PRO A 70 -0.61 -9.67 2.82
N SER A 71 -1.89 -9.41 2.53
CA SER A 71 -2.40 -8.08 2.17
C SER A 71 -3.59 -7.70 3.06
N PRO A 72 -3.37 -7.58 4.38
CA PRO A 72 -4.41 -7.32 5.36
C PRO A 72 -5.14 -5.99 5.10
N GLN A 73 -6.34 -5.86 5.66
CA GLN A 73 -7.10 -4.61 5.56
C GLN A 73 -6.46 -3.52 6.42
N PRO A 74 -6.34 -2.28 5.90
CA PRO A 74 -5.94 -1.15 6.72
C PRO A 74 -7.04 -0.79 7.72
N ILE A 75 -6.67 -0.57 8.98
CA ILE A 75 -7.58 -0.18 10.07
C ILE A 75 -7.45 1.30 10.37
N SER A 76 -6.24 1.80 10.56
CA SER A 76 -5.98 3.19 10.92
C SER A 76 -4.63 3.67 10.38
N ILE A 77 -4.48 4.98 10.19
CA ILE A 77 -3.22 5.61 9.80
C ILE A 77 -2.61 6.29 11.02
N ILE A 78 -1.40 5.88 11.41
CA ILE A 78 -0.80 6.33 12.67
C ILE A 78 -0.48 7.84 12.63
N GLU A 79 0.05 8.32 11.51
CA GLU A 79 0.39 9.73 11.32
C GLU A 79 -0.77 10.59 10.80
N LEU A 80 -2.02 10.13 10.92
CA LEU A 80 -3.21 10.82 10.37
C LEU A 80 -3.30 12.29 10.79
N GLU A 81 -3.13 12.60 12.08
CA GLU A 81 -3.25 13.97 12.58
C GLU A 81 -2.14 14.89 12.05
N SER A 82 -0.94 14.35 11.79
CA SER A 82 0.13 15.09 11.13
C SER A 82 -0.20 15.37 9.66
N ILE A 83 -0.78 14.39 8.96
CA ILE A 83 -1.26 14.57 7.58
C ILE A 83 -2.33 15.66 7.53
N LYS A 84 -3.35 15.60 8.39
CA LYS A 84 -4.42 16.60 8.48
C LYS A 84 -3.84 18.00 8.72
N THR A 85 -2.97 18.13 9.71
CA THR A 85 -2.33 19.42 10.03
C THR A 85 -1.61 20.00 8.81
N LEU A 86 -0.84 19.19 8.08
CA LEU A 86 -0.13 19.67 6.88
C LEU A 86 -1.10 20.06 5.75
N VAL A 87 -2.13 19.27 5.51
CA VAL A 87 -3.16 19.55 4.49
C VAL A 87 -3.92 20.84 4.83
N GLU A 88 -4.32 21.04 6.08
CA GLU A 88 -5.00 22.26 6.56
C GLU A 88 -4.12 23.52 6.42
N ASN A 89 -2.80 23.36 6.40
CA ASN A 89 -1.82 24.43 6.17
C ASN A 89 -1.41 24.55 4.69
N ASP A 90 -2.27 24.09 3.77
CA ASP A 90 -2.08 24.16 2.31
C ASP A 90 -0.77 23.50 1.81
N THR A 91 -0.23 22.53 2.56
CA THR A 91 0.91 21.73 2.11
C THR A 91 0.42 20.57 1.24
N LEU A 92 1.11 20.33 0.12
CA LEU A 92 0.91 19.13 -0.68
C LEU A 92 1.62 17.95 0.01
N VAL A 93 0.84 17.01 0.54
CA VAL A 93 1.34 15.86 1.28
C VAL A 93 1.35 14.60 0.40
N ILE A 94 2.50 13.93 0.36
CA ILE A 94 2.64 12.56 -0.14
C ILE A 94 2.70 11.64 1.09
N ALA A 95 1.69 10.80 1.27
CA ALA A 95 1.57 9.87 2.39
C ALA A 95 1.17 8.47 1.89
N ALA A 96 1.18 7.48 2.79
CA ALA A 96 0.78 6.10 2.49
C ALA A 96 1.53 5.46 1.32
N GLY A 97 2.81 5.82 1.14
CA GLY A 97 3.66 5.27 0.08
C GLY A 97 3.68 3.74 0.11
N GLY A 98 3.36 3.10 -1.03
CA GLY A 98 3.30 1.64 -1.13
C GLY A 98 2.14 0.97 -0.37
N GLY A 99 1.17 1.75 0.13
CA GLY A 99 0.10 1.28 1.02
C GLY A 99 0.37 1.58 2.51
N GLY A 100 1.56 2.09 2.84
CA GLY A 100 2.00 2.33 4.22
C GLY A 100 2.75 1.14 4.81
N ILE A 101 3.53 1.41 5.87
CA ILE A 101 4.29 0.40 6.61
C ILE A 101 3.30 -0.32 7.53
N PRO A 102 3.05 -1.63 7.34
CA PRO A 102 2.09 -2.35 8.16
C PRO A 102 2.60 -2.54 9.58
N VAL A 103 1.75 -2.20 10.55
CA VAL A 103 2.02 -2.38 11.97
C VAL A 103 0.82 -3.00 12.67
N ILE A 104 1.08 -3.76 13.74
CA ILE A 104 0.05 -4.17 14.70
C ILE A 104 0.22 -3.37 15.98
N ARG A 105 -0.89 -3.06 16.65
CA ARG A 105 -0.88 -2.42 17.97
C ARG A 105 -0.63 -3.47 19.05
N GLU A 106 0.34 -3.18 19.91
CA GLU A 106 0.66 -3.99 21.08
C GLU A 106 0.18 -3.31 22.37
N GLN A 107 0.55 -3.86 23.53
CA GLN A 107 0.24 -3.28 24.82
C GLN A 107 0.89 -1.90 24.98
N HIS A 108 0.24 -1.02 25.77
CA HIS A 108 0.73 0.34 26.05
C HIS A 108 0.88 1.24 24.81
N ASP A 109 0.06 1.05 23.78
CA ASP A 109 0.07 1.84 22.54
C ASP A 109 1.41 1.84 21.79
N SER A 110 2.20 0.77 21.93
CA SER A 110 3.33 0.53 21.04
C SER A 110 2.90 -0.13 19.73
N PHE A 111 3.71 0.04 18.70
CA PHE A 111 3.49 -0.56 17.38
C PHE A 111 4.64 -1.48 17.01
N LYS A 112 4.30 -2.62 16.42
CA LYS A 112 5.27 -3.58 15.89
C LYS A 112 5.08 -3.75 14.40
N GLY A 113 6.16 -3.56 13.65
CA GLY A 113 6.19 -3.82 12.21
C GLY A 113 6.02 -5.30 11.90
N ILE A 114 5.31 -5.60 10.81
CA ILE A 114 5.06 -6.96 10.35
C ILE A 114 5.36 -7.11 8.85
N ASP A 115 5.64 -8.33 8.41
CA ASP A 115 5.92 -8.62 7.00
C ASP A 115 4.61 -8.79 6.20
N ALA A 116 4.05 -7.67 5.74
CA ALA A 116 2.86 -7.63 4.89
C ALA A 116 2.97 -6.51 3.85
N VAL A 117 2.05 -6.48 2.88
CA VAL A 117 1.92 -5.34 1.95
C VAL A 117 0.47 -4.94 1.82
N ILE A 118 0.11 -3.81 2.41
CA ILE A 118 -1.25 -3.30 2.38
C ILE A 118 -1.60 -2.81 0.97
N ASP A 119 -2.85 -2.99 0.57
CA ASP A 119 -3.34 -2.45 -0.69
C ASP A 119 -3.37 -0.92 -0.68
N LYS A 120 -2.69 -0.30 -1.64
CA LYS A 120 -2.55 1.16 -1.71
C LYS A 120 -3.90 1.85 -1.94
N ASP A 121 -4.80 1.25 -2.71
CA ASP A 121 -6.08 1.88 -3.05
C ASP A 121 -7.00 1.82 -1.82
N LYS A 122 -6.93 0.73 -1.03
CA LYS A 122 -7.62 0.64 0.26
C LYS A 122 -7.08 1.64 1.29
N THR A 123 -5.75 1.79 1.41
CA THR A 123 -5.18 2.79 2.31
C THR A 123 -5.54 4.21 1.85
N SER A 124 -5.53 4.49 0.54
CA SER A 124 -5.97 5.78 0.01
C SER A 124 -7.45 6.04 0.28
N ALA A 125 -8.31 5.02 0.19
CA ALA A 125 -9.72 5.14 0.55
C ALA A 125 -9.93 5.42 2.04
N LEU A 126 -9.19 4.72 2.92
CA LEU A 126 -9.18 5.00 4.35
C LEU A 126 -8.74 6.43 4.65
N LEU A 127 -7.60 6.85 4.09
CA LEU A 127 -7.09 8.22 4.27
C LEU A 127 -8.10 9.26 3.81
N GLY A 128 -8.68 9.07 2.61
CA GLY A 128 -9.69 9.96 2.05
C GLY A 128 -10.92 10.09 2.94
N ALA A 129 -11.40 8.98 3.50
CA ALA A 129 -12.50 8.98 4.45
C ALA A 129 -12.15 9.73 5.75
N ASP A 130 -10.96 9.48 6.31
CA ASP A 130 -10.48 10.03 7.58
C ASP A 130 -10.19 11.53 7.53
N ILE A 131 -9.77 12.06 6.37
CA ILE A 131 -9.58 13.50 6.14
C ILE A 131 -10.81 14.17 5.53
N HIS A 132 -11.89 13.41 5.31
CA HIS A 132 -13.12 13.87 4.68
C HIS A 132 -12.89 14.53 3.30
N CYS A 133 -12.10 13.88 2.44
CA CYS A 133 -11.88 14.38 1.10
C CYS A 133 -13.19 14.38 0.29
N ASP A 134 -13.38 15.40 -0.55
CA ASP A 134 -14.52 15.45 -1.46
C ASP A 134 -14.48 14.35 -2.54
N GLN A 135 -13.27 13.95 -2.94
CA GLN A 135 -13.05 13.01 -4.04
C GLN A 135 -11.83 12.12 -3.79
N LEU A 136 -11.97 10.84 -4.11
CA LEU A 136 -10.86 9.88 -4.23
C LEU A 136 -10.61 9.59 -5.71
N ILE A 137 -9.38 9.82 -6.17
CA ILE A 137 -8.97 9.58 -7.56
C ILE A 137 -7.94 8.44 -7.57
N ILE A 138 -8.30 7.32 -8.20
CA ILE A 138 -7.40 6.18 -8.44
C ILE A 138 -6.98 6.20 -9.91
N LEU A 139 -5.68 6.40 -10.16
CA LEU A 139 -5.11 6.43 -11.50
C LEU A 139 -4.67 5.02 -11.93
N THR A 140 -5.13 4.58 -13.10
CA THR A 140 -4.81 3.28 -13.69
C THR A 140 -4.46 3.42 -15.17
N ALA A 141 -4.01 2.33 -15.80
CA ALA A 141 -3.52 2.32 -17.19
C ALA A 141 -4.64 2.27 -18.25
N ILE A 142 -5.91 2.31 -17.83
CA ILE A 142 -7.08 2.25 -18.70
C ILE A 142 -8.02 3.41 -18.36
N ASP A 143 -8.79 3.85 -19.35
CA ASP A 143 -9.59 5.09 -19.21
C ASP A 143 -10.83 4.92 -18.31
N TYR A 144 -11.40 3.72 -18.27
CA TYR A 144 -12.66 3.44 -17.56
C TYR A 144 -12.65 2.07 -16.89
N VAL A 145 -13.63 1.85 -16.02
CA VAL A 145 -13.95 0.51 -15.52
C VAL A 145 -14.73 -0.23 -16.61
N TYR A 146 -14.20 -1.37 -17.05
CA TYR A 146 -14.85 -2.23 -18.04
C TYR A 146 -15.38 -3.50 -17.38
N ILE A 147 -16.58 -3.92 -17.76
CA ILE A 147 -17.03 -5.30 -17.53
C ILE A 147 -16.44 -6.19 -18.62
N ASN A 148 -16.04 -7.42 -18.29
CA ASN A 148 -15.42 -8.39 -19.22
C ASN A 148 -14.14 -7.86 -19.89
N TYR A 149 -13.27 -7.21 -19.12
CA TYR A 149 -11.99 -6.73 -19.65
C TYR A 149 -11.11 -7.91 -20.08
N HIS A 150 -10.64 -7.90 -21.34
CA HIS A 150 -9.88 -8.99 -21.98
C HIS A 150 -10.61 -10.32 -22.22
N THR A 151 -11.95 -10.35 -22.13
CA THR A 151 -12.80 -11.49 -22.50
C THR A 151 -13.96 -11.04 -23.36
#